data_AF-A0A450TKT9-F1
#
_entry.id   AF-A0A450TKT9-F1
#
_cell.length_a   1.000
_cell.length_b   1.000
_cell.length_c   1.000
_cell.angle_alpha   90.00
_cell.angle_beta   90.00
_cell.angle_gamma   90.00
#
_symmetry.space_group_name_H-M   'P 1'
#
loop_
_entity.id
_entity.type
_entity.pdbx_description
1 polymer ?
#
loop_
_entity_poly.entity_id
_entity_poly.type
_entity_poly.pdbx_seq_one_letter_code
_entity_poly.pdbx_strand_id
1 'polypeptide(L)'
;MIDKTLPTISHIYQHHHLDSTQWNAFRPREGDVIVATSIKSGTTWMQWIVLKLLLPEQDPKSVRDISPWLDERMPNPSDVIEVLEAQKHRRSIKTHLPLDGLPYFPQAKYIVVGRDGRDVAMSLWNHYGNYTDHFYDF
;
A
#
# COMPACT_ATOMS: atom_id res chain seq x y z
N MET A 1 -9.82 -21.84 16.59
CA MET A 1 -10.67 -22.10 15.41
C MET A 1 -10.60 -20.86 14.54
N ILE A 2 -10.30 -20.99 13.25
CA ILE A 2 -10.31 -19.85 12.32
C ILE A 2 -11.77 -19.44 12.13
N ASP A 3 -12.10 -18.21 12.49
CA ASP A 3 -13.42 -17.62 12.24
C ASP A 3 -13.62 -17.53 10.72
N LYS A 4 -14.55 -18.33 10.19
CA LYS A 4 -14.86 -18.38 8.75
C LYS A 4 -15.56 -17.13 8.22
N THR A 5 -15.82 -16.13 9.06
CA THR A 5 -16.50 -14.89 8.64
C THR A 5 -15.54 -13.81 8.15
N LEU A 6 -14.26 -13.88 8.50
CA LEU A 6 -13.26 -12.89 8.11
C LEU A 6 -12.56 -13.28 6.81
N PRO A 7 -12.17 -12.29 5.97
CA PRO A 7 -11.44 -12.56 4.74
C PRO A 7 -10.15 -13.36 5.00
N THR A 8 -9.92 -14.36 4.16
CA THR A 8 -8.70 -15.17 4.17
C THR A 8 -7.95 -15.00 2.86
N ILE A 9 -6.63 -15.07 2.93
CA ILE A 9 -5.78 -15.08 1.74
C ILE A 9 -6.06 -16.36 0.95
N SER A 10 -6.32 -16.20 -0.35
CA SER A 10 -6.47 -17.32 -1.29
C SER A 10 -5.54 -17.20 -2.50
N HIS A 11 -4.89 -16.04 -2.69
CA HIS A 11 -3.94 -15.79 -3.77
C HIS A 11 -2.66 -15.13 -3.26
N ILE A 12 -1.54 -15.48 -3.88
CA ILE A 12 -0.25 -14.78 -3.73
C ILE A 12 -0.03 -13.99 -5.01
N TYR A 13 0.18 -12.68 -4.89
CA TYR A 13 0.44 -11.79 -6.02
C TYR A 13 1.92 -11.47 -6.06
N GLN A 14 2.61 -11.96 -7.09
CA GLN A 14 4.03 -11.70 -7.32
C GLN A 14 4.28 -11.35 -8.78
N HIS A 15 4.75 -10.13 -9.03
CA HIS A 15 5.22 -9.66 -10.33
C HIS A 15 6.21 -8.51 -10.13
N HIS A 16 6.62 -7.87 -11.22
CA HIS A 16 7.61 -6.79 -11.20
C HIS A 16 7.34 -5.68 -10.17
N HIS A 17 6.07 -5.31 -9.93
CA HIS A 17 5.73 -4.21 -9.02
C HIS A 17 5.25 -4.66 -7.65
N LEU A 18 4.80 -5.91 -7.51
CA LEU A 18 4.08 -6.38 -6.32
C LEU A 18 4.65 -7.69 -5.81
N ASP A 19 4.78 -7.77 -4.49
CA ASP A 19 4.97 -9.02 -3.76
C ASP A 19 4.10 -9.02 -2.50
N SER A 20 3.01 -9.79 -2.53
CA SER A 20 2.07 -9.88 -1.40
C SER A 20 2.67 -10.54 -0.17
N THR A 21 3.75 -11.32 -0.31
CA THR A 21 4.37 -12.03 0.82
C THR A 21 5.07 -11.09 1.80
N GLN A 22 5.36 -9.85 1.40
CA GLN A 22 5.95 -8.83 2.29
C GLN A 22 5.05 -8.51 3.50
N TRP A 23 3.73 -8.65 3.34
CA TRP A 23 2.78 -8.47 4.44
C TRP A 23 2.94 -9.50 5.58
N ASN A 24 3.62 -10.62 5.36
CA ASN A 24 3.85 -11.63 6.41
C ASN A 24 4.75 -11.10 7.56
N ALA A 25 5.63 -10.14 7.24
CA ALA A 25 6.50 -9.48 8.22
C ALA A 25 5.78 -8.36 8.98
N PHE A 26 4.65 -7.86 8.46
CA PHE A 26 3.93 -6.76 9.07
C PHE A 26 3.30 -7.17 10.41
N ARG A 27 3.40 -6.26 11.39
CA ARG A 27 2.78 -6.42 12.71
C ARG A 27 1.73 -5.32 12.87
N PRO A 28 0.43 -5.63 12.68
CA PRO A 28 -0.64 -4.63 12.74
C PRO A 28 -0.77 -4.04 14.16
N ARG A 29 -1.00 -2.73 14.22
CA ARG A 29 -1.27 -1.96 15.44
C ARG A 29 -2.72 -1.46 15.42
N GLU A 30 -3.28 -1.25 16.60
CA GLU A 30 -4.62 -0.65 16.73
C GLU A 30 -4.67 0.69 16.00
N GLY A 31 -5.65 0.82 15.10
CA GLY A 31 -5.86 2.02 14.33
C GLY A 31 -5.03 2.16 13.06
N ASP A 32 -4.09 1.28 12.72
CA ASP A 32 -3.37 1.38 11.43
C ASP A 32 -4.35 1.63 10.27
N VAL A 33 -4.02 2.57 9.39
CA VAL A 33 -4.86 2.92 8.23
C VAL A 33 -4.24 2.29 6.99
N ILE A 34 -4.95 1.37 6.35
CA ILE A 34 -4.53 0.73 5.11
C ILE A 34 -5.27 1.43 3.95
N VAL A 35 -4.51 2.19 3.16
CA VAL A 35 -4.99 2.82 1.93
C VAL A 35 -4.84 1.81 0.79
N ALA A 36 -5.92 1.09 0.51
CA ALA A 36 -5.98 0.06 -0.51
C ALA A 36 -6.61 0.62 -1.79
N THR A 37 -5.90 0.55 -2.90
CA THR A 37 -6.40 1.14 -4.15
C THR A 37 -6.05 0.24 -5.32
N SER A 38 -6.89 0.17 -6.34
CA SER A 38 -6.37 -0.28 -7.65
C SER A 38 -5.32 0.74 -8.13
N ILE A 39 -4.30 0.28 -8.84
CA ILE A 39 -3.24 1.17 -9.35
C ILE A 39 -3.87 2.32 -10.15
N LYS A 40 -3.31 3.53 -9.99
CA LYS A 40 -3.77 4.77 -10.65
C LYS A 40 -5.17 5.26 -10.28
N SER A 41 -5.75 4.74 -9.19
CA SER A 41 -7.06 5.16 -8.68
C SER A 41 -7.00 6.29 -7.64
N GLY A 42 -5.94 7.10 -7.63
CA GLY A 42 -5.81 8.25 -6.71
C GLY A 42 -5.12 7.96 -5.37
N THR A 43 -4.29 6.91 -5.30
CA THR A 43 -3.58 6.49 -4.08
C THR A 43 -2.80 7.62 -3.43
N THR A 44 -1.96 8.34 -4.20
CA THR A 44 -1.14 9.44 -3.67
C THR A 44 -1.99 10.55 -3.06
N TRP A 45 -3.11 10.90 -3.69
CA TRP A 45 -4.02 11.90 -3.14
C TRP A 45 -4.64 11.43 -1.83
N MET A 46 -5.12 10.18 -1.77
CA MET A 46 -5.68 9.61 -0.55
C MET A 46 -4.64 9.50 0.58
N GLN A 47 -3.41 9.09 0.27
CA GLN A 47 -2.33 9.03 1.25
C GLN A 47 -2.04 10.41 1.85
N TRP A 48 -2.03 11.47 1.03
CA TRP A 48 -1.85 12.84 1.52
C TRP A 48 -3.01 13.32 2.40
N ILE A 49 -4.26 13.01 2.03
CA ILE A 49 -5.42 13.33 2.89
C ILE A 49 -5.27 12.64 4.24
N VAL A 50 -5.02 11.34 4.26
CA VAL A 50 -4.85 10.57 5.50
C VAL A 50 -3.67 11.12 6.31
N LEU A 51 -2.54 11.39 5.66
CA LEU A 51 -1.36 11.92 6.31
C LEU A 51 -1.64 13.26 6.99
N LYS A 52 -2.27 14.22 6.29
CA LYS A 52 -2.57 15.54 6.86
C LYS A 52 -3.64 15.50 7.95
N LEU A 53 -4.53 14.51 7.95
CA LEU A 53 -5.46 14.28 9.05
C LEU A 53 -4.78 13.68 10.29
N LEU A 54 -3.81 12.78 10.11
CA LEU A 54 -3.09 12.15 11.22
C LEU A 54 -1.99 13.04 11.79
N LEU A 55 -1.32 13.82 10.92
CA LEU A 55 -0.09 14.54 11.19
C LEU A 55 -0.13 15.92 10.51
N PRO A 56 -1.01 16.84 10.96
CA PRO A 56 -1.23 18.12 10.28
C PRO A 56 0.03 18.98 10.14
N GLU A 57 0.92 18.92 11.14
CA GLU A 57 2.15 19.71 11.18
C GLU A 57 3.33 19.07 10.42
N GLN A 58 3.20 17.82 9.97
CA GLN A 58 4.28 17.16 9.23
C GLN A 58 4.21 17.46 7.74
N ASP A 59 5.36 17.75 7.14
CA ASP A 59 5.49 18.04 5.72
C ASP A 59 6.67 17.28 5.11
N PRO A 60 6.55 15.95 4.94
CA PRO A 60 7.63 15.17 4.35
C PRO A 60 7.83 15.54 2.88
N LYS A 61 9.05 15.35 2.38
CA LYS A 61 9.35 15.55 0.95
C LYS A 61 8.60 14.55 0.07
N SER A 62 8.37 13.34 0.59
CA SER A 62 7.63 12.29 -0.09
C SER A 62 6.64 11.63 0.86
N VAL A 63 5.44 11.35 0.35
CA VAL A 63 4.44 10.59 1.09
C VAL A 63 4.93 9.17 1.41
N ARG A 64 5.87 8.62 0.64
CA ARG A 64 6.46 7.29 0.87
C ARG A 64 7.30 7.22 2.15
N ASP A 65 7.85 8.34 2.59
CA ASP A 65 8.71 8.41 3.78
C ASP A 65 7.90 8.13 5.07
N ILE A 66 6.59 8.39 5.04
CA ILE A 66 5.68 8.20 6.17
C ILE A 66 4.61 7.14 5.87
N SER A 67 4.11 7.08 4.65
CA SER A 67 3.13 6.10 4.21
C SER A 67 3.71 5.24 3.08
N PRO A 68 4.55 4.25 3.40
CA PRO A 68 5.20 3.42 2.39
C PRO A 68 4.22 2.44 1.72
N TRP A 69 4.57 1.99 0.52
CA TRP A 69 3.90 0.91 -0.18
C TRP A 69 4.53 -0.42 0.25
N LEU A 70 3.82 -1.17 1.10
CA LEU A 70 4.40 -2.33 1.78
C LEU A 70 4.61 -3.53 0.84
N ASP A 71 3.74 -3.69 -0.14
CA ASP A 71 3.78 -4.74 -1.16
C ASP A 71 4.57 -4.33 -2.41
N GLU A 72 5.20 -3.14 -2.44
CA GLU A 72 6.08 -2.73 -3.56
C GLU A 72 7.28 -3.66 -3.62
N ARG A 73 7.50 -4.32 -4.75
CA ARG A 73 8.71 -5.11 -4.95
C ARG A 73 9.92 -4.15 -5.00
N MET A 74 10.71 -4.15 -3.94
CA MET A 74 11.93 -3.36 -3.81
C MET A 74 13.13 -4.28 -3.59
N PRO A 75 14.37 -3.84 -3.92
CA PRO A 75 15.58 -4.62 -3.66
C PRO A 75 15.72 -5.05 -2.19
N ASN A 76 15.30 -4.21 -1.24
CA ASN A 76 15.38 -4.46 0.21
C ASN A 76 14.01 -4.24 0.91
N PRO A 77 13.14 -5.27 0.94
CA PRO A 77 11.84 -5.23 1.62
C PRO A 77 11.90 -4.87 3.11
N SER A 78 12.96 -5.28 3.82
CA SER A 78 13.14 -5.06 5.25
C SER A 78 13.13 -3.57 5.62
N ASP A 79 13.60 -2.70 4.72
CA ASP A 79 13.69 -1.26 4.94
C ASP A 79 12.29 -0.65 5.18
N VAL A 80 11.26 -1.15 4.50
CA VAL A 80 9.88 -0.65 4.66
C VAL A 80 9.31 -1.03 6.03
N ILE A 81 9.57 -2.25 6.50
CA ILE A 81 9.14 -2.70 7.82
C ILE A 81 9.83 -1.88 8.91
N GLU A 82 11.14 -1.63 8.79
CA GLU A 82 11.89 -0.82 9.75
C GLU A 82 11.35 0.61 9.85
N VAL A 83 11.04 1.23 8.70
CA VAL A 83 10.39 2.55 8.66
C VAL A 83 9.04 2.52 9.39
N LEU A 84 8.19 1.52 9.12
CA LEU A 84 6.88 1.39 9.77
C LEU A 84 7.01 1.10 11.28
N GLU A 85 8.01 0.34 11.71
CA GLU A 85 8.20 0.01 13.12
C GLU A 85 8.80 1.18 13.93
N ALA A 86 9.63 2.02 13.30
CA ALA A 86 10.20 3.22 13.91
C ALA A 86 9.14 4.30 14.21
N GLN A 87 8.05 4.35 13.44
CA GLN A 87 6.97 5.32 13.62
C GLN A 87 6.30 5.16 14.99
N LYS A 88 6.12 6.29 15.70
CA LYS A 88 5.46 6.36 17.02
C LYS A 88 4.02 6.88 16.96
N HIS A 89 3.63 7.45 15.82
CA HIS A 89 2.26 7.88 15.56
C HIS A 89 1.43 6.74 14.94
N ARG A 90 0.13 7.00 14.78
CA ARG A 90 -0.76 6.13 14.01
C ARG A 90 -0.28 6.01 12.57
N ARG A 91 -0.12 4.80 12.04
CA ARG A 91 0.52 4.56 10.73
C ARG A 91 -0.50 4.56 9.60
N SER A 92 -0.02 4.91 8.40
CA SER A 92 -0.77 4.80 7.15
C SER A 92 0.04 3.94 6.19
N ILE A 93 -0.52 2.84 5.68
CA ILE A 93 0.17 1.88 4.82
C ILE A 93 -0.54 1.83 3.47
N LYS A 94 0.21 1.90 2.38
CA LYS A 94 -0.35 1.77 1.03
C LYS A 94 -0.30 0.32 0.58
N THR A 95 -1.33 -0.10 -0.16
CA THR A 95 -1.34 -1.33 -0.93
C THR A 95 -2.10 -1.24 -2.26
N HIS A 96 -1.69 -2.07 -3.21
CA HIS A 96 -2.44 -2.33 -4.45
C HIS A 96 -3.02 -3.75 -4.52
N LEU A 97 -2.90 -4.53 -3.44
CA LEU A 97 -3.43 -5.88 -3.38
C LEU A 97 -4.97 -5.87 -3.32
N PRO A 98 -5.62 -6.79 -4.05
CA PRO A 98 -7.00 -7.15 -3.75
C PRO A 98 -7.09 -7.88 -2.41
N LEU A 99 -8.30 -7.91 -1.83
CA LEU A 99 -8.51 -8.41 -0.47
C LEU A 99 -8.17 -9.90 -0.29
N ASP A 100 -8.24 -10.70 -1.35
CA ASP A 100 -7.87 -12.11 -1.35
C ASP A 100 -6.36 -12.36 -1.41
N GLY A 101 -5.54 -11.31 -1.56
CA GLY A 101 -4.08 -11.33 -1.44
C GLY A 101 -3.53 -10.53 -0.25
N LEU A 102 -4.38 -9.81 0.49
CA LEU A 102 -4.01 -8.98 1.63
C LEU A 102 -4.44 -9.67 2.95
N PRO A 103 -3.54 -9.91 3.92
CA PRO A 103 -3.98 -10.41 5.22
C PRO A 103 -4.95 -9.42 5.89
N TYR A 104 -6.11 -9.91 6.32
CA TYR A 104 -7.10 -9.08 6.99
C TYR A 104 -6.78 -8.90 8.47
N PHE A 105 -6.64 -7.64 8.88
CA PHE A 105 -6.44 -7.20 10.26
C PHE A 105 -7.69 -6.48 10.78
N PRO A 106 -8.45 -7.06 11.73
CA PRO A 106 -9.67 -6.44 12.27
C PRO A 106 -9.42 -5.13 13.04
N GLN A 107 -8.20 -4.94 13.57
CA GLN A 107 -7.78 -3.73 14.28
C GLN A 107 -7.43 -2.55 13.36
N ALA A 108 -7.28 -2.79 12.06
CA ALA A 108 -6.94 -1.76 11.08
C ALA A 108 -8.20 -1.10 10.50
N LYS A 109 -8.04 0.10 9.94
CA LYS A 109 -9.06 0.78 9.12
C LYS A 109 -8.64 0.69 7.66
N TYR A 110 -9.57 0.28 6.79
CA TYR A 110 -9.32 0.19 5.35
C TYR A 110 -10.01 1.33 4.63
N ILE A 111 -9.27 2.04 3.78
CA ILE A 111 -9.82 2.99 2.84
C ILE A 111 -9.61 2.41 1.46
N VAL A 112 -10.72 2.04 0.81
CA VAL A 112 -10.71 1.52 -0.56
C VAL A 112 -11.09 2.63 -1.53
N VAL A 113 -10.25 2.89 -2.52
CA VAL A 113 -10.53 3.90 -3.55
C VAL A 113 -10.70 3.23 -4.92
N GLY A 114 -11.86 3.45 -5.52
CA GLY A 114 -12.18 3.06 -6.89
C GLY A 114 -12.14 4.26 -7.84
N ARG A 115 -11.85 3.99 -9.10
CA ARG A 115 -11.90 4.96 -10.19
C ARG A 115 -12.48 4.26 -11.43
N ASP A 116 -13.11 5.03 -12.31
CA ASP A 116 -13.58 4.51 -13.61
C ASP A 116 -12.43 3.79 -14.34
N GLY A 117 -12.68 2.56 -14.80
CA GLY A 117 -11.66 1.72 -15.41
C GLY A 117 -11.04 2.32 -16.68
N ARG A 118 -11.79 3.15 -17.41
CA ARG A 118 -11.29 3.85 -18.61
C ARG A 118 -10.24 4.89 -18.24
N ASP A 119 -10.50 5.64 -17.18
CA ASP A 119 -9.56 6.63 -16.66
C ASP A 119 -8.31 5.98 -16.05
N VAL A 120 -8.50 4.85 -15.34
CA VAL A 120 -7.39 4.04 -14.84
C VAL A 120 -6.51 3.60 -16.01
N ALA A 121 -7.08 3.07 -17.09
CA ALA A 121 -6.33 2.63 -18.26
C ALA A 121 -5.52 3.77 -18.89
N MET A 122 -6.13 4.96 -19.09
CA MET A 122 -5.42 6.12 -19.65
C MET A 122 -4.29 6.61 -18.72
N SER A 123 -4.53 6.64 -17.41
CA SER A 123 -3.52 7.03 -16.43
C SER A 123 -2.38 6.02 -16.33
N LEU A 124 -2.70 4.73 -16.47
CA LEU A 124 -1.73 3.64 -16.46
C LEU A 124 -0.85 3.71 -17.71
N TRP A 125 -1.45 3.88 -18.89
CA TRP A 125 -0.72 4.07 -20.15
C TRP A 125 0.29 5.21 -20.05
N ASN A 126 -0.16 6.39 -19.59
CA ASN A 126 0.73 7.52 -19.40
C ASN A 126 1.83 7.24 -18.36
N HIS A 127 1.52 6.52 -17.28
CA HIS A 127 2.51 6.21 -16.25
C HIS A 127 3.59 5.24 -16.75
N TYR A 128 3.17 4.15 -17.39
CA TYR A 128 4.07 3.12 -17.94
C TYR A 128 4.88 3.64 -19.13
N GLY A 129 4.29 4.51 -19.96
CA GLY A 129 4.99 5.12 -21.09
C GLY A 129 6.17 6.03 -20.70
N ASN A 130 6.31 6.35 -19.41
CA ASN A 130 7.43 7.12 -18.87
C ASN A 130 8.47 6.26 -18.13
N TYR A 131 8.33 4.93 -18.13
CA TYR A 131 9.33 4.05 -17.52
C TYR A 131 10.58 3.98 -18.39
N THR A 132 11.73 4.00 -17.73
CA THR A 132 13.03 3.76 -18.37
C THR A 132 13.33 2.27 -18.38
N ASP A 133 14.21 1.80 -19.26
CA ASP A 133 14.65 0.40 -19.26
C ASP A 133 15.19 -0.02 -17.89
N HIS A 134 15.93 0.89 -17.23
CA HIS A 134 16.46 0.66 -15.89
C HIS A 134 15.37 0.32 -14.86
N PHE A 135 14.16 0.87 -15.02
CA PHE A 135 13.06 0.58 -14.10
C PHE A 135 12.62 -0.89 -14.15
N TYR A 136 12.97 -1.64 -15.19
CA TYR A 136 12.60 -3.04 -15.37
C TYR A 136 13.68 -4.03 -14.92
N ASP A 137 14.83 -3.54 -14.45
CA ASP A 137 15.99 -4.39 -14.09
C ASP A 137 15.83 -5.12 -12.74
N PHE A 138 14.73 -4.92 -12.00
CA PHE A 138 14.53 -5.39 -10.60
C PHE A 138 13.29 -6.29 -10.39
#